data_AF-A0A7X7R066-F1
#
_entry.id   AF-A0A7X7R066-F1
#
_cell.length_a   1.000
_cell.length_b   1.000
_cell.length_c   1.000
_cell.angle_alpha   90.00
_cell.angle_beta   90.00
_cell.angle_gamma   90.00
#
_symmetry.space_group_name_H-M   'P 1'
#
loop_
_entity.id
_entity.type
_entity.pdbx_description
1 polymer ?
#
loop_
_entity_poly.entity_id
_entity_poly.type
_entity_poly.pdbx_seq_one_letter_code
_entity_poly.pdbx_strand_id
1 'polypeptide(L)'
;QAAKPHLPAKILERTDKKGFPTPFTQWIQGEARKFILDVFSSTQAKSRRFIDNKKVLRLLDKEPKYGRNLWGLLCLELWQQEYHDKRIFYKSLVIG
;
A
#
# COMPACT_ATOMS: atom_id res chain seq x y z
N GLN A 1 14.75 -29.54 6.08
CA GLN A 1 14.89 -29.27 7.53
C GLN A 1 16.22 -28.56 7.84
N ALA A 2 16.68 -27.61 7.02
CA ALA A 2 18.01 -27.00 7.19
C ALA A 2 18.06 -25.91 8.30
N ALA A 3 16.96 -25.18 8.52
CA ALA A 3 16.92 -24.09 9.49
C ALA A 3 16.67 -24.53 10.95
N LYS A 4 16.27 -25.79 11.18
CA LYS A 4 15.92 -26.31 12.52
C LYS A 4 17.01 -26.13 13.58
N PRO A 5 18.30 -26.42 13.30
CA PRO A 5 19.37 -26.28 14.31
C PRO A 5 19.61 -24.83 14.76
N HIS A 6 19.14 -23.85 13.99
CA HIS A 6 19.43 -22.43 14.19
C HIS A 6 18.23 -21.64 14.74
N LEU A 7 17.08 -22.29 14.94
CA LEU A 7 15.85 -21.63 15.37
C LEU A 7 15.41 -22.13 16.76
N PRO A 8 14.94 -21.25 17.65
CA PRO A 8 14.39 -21.66 18.93
C PRO A 8 13.18 -22.59 18.77
N ALA A 9 13.01 -23.55 19.70
CA ALA A 9 11.87 -24.47 19.73
C ALA A 9 10.51 -23.73 19.63
N LYS A 10 10.38 -22.60 20.32
CA LYS A 10 9.20 -21.71 20.29
C LYS A 10 8.81 -21.23 18.88
N ILE A 11 9.76 -21.10 17.96
CA ILE A 11 9.51 -20.70 16.56
C ILE A 11 9.15 -21.93 15.71
N LEU A 12 9.82 -23.05 15.94
CA LEU A 12 9.62 -24.30 15.20
C LEU A 12 8.28 -24.98 15.51
N GLU A 13 7.84 -24.89 16.76
CA GLU A 13 6.61 -25.50 17.27
C GLU A 13 5.40 -24.57 17.14
N ARG A 14 5.59 -23.40 16.52
CA ARG A 14 4.54 -22.41 16.36
C ARG A 14 3.44 -22.92 15.42
N THR A 15 2.26 -23.20 15.95
CA THR A 15 1.09 -23.66 15.19
C THR A 15 0.11 -22.53 14.83
N ASP A 16 0.25 -21.33 15.41
CA ASP A 16 -0.60 -20.21 15.04
C ASP A 16 -0.27 -19.70 13.62
N LYS A 17 -1.23 -19.96 12.72
CA LYS A 17 -1.24 -19.40 11.37
C LYS A 17 -1.69 -17.93 11.45
N LYS A 18 -0.77 -17.06 11.84
CA LYS A 18 -0.92 -15.62 11.62
C LYS A 18 -0.50 -15.34 10.20
N GLY A 19 -1.47 -15.24 9.28
CA GLY A 19 -1.21 -14.70 7.95
C GLY A 19 -0.77 -13.27 8.13
N PHE A 20 0.55 -13.03 8.13
CA PHE A 20 1.24 -11.77 8.41
C PHE A 20 0.33 -10.56 8.20
N PRO A 21 -0.44 -10.14 9.22
CA PRO A 21 -1.37 -9.05 9.02
C PRO A 21 -0.51 -7.81 9.00
N THR A 22 -0.32 -7.23 7.82
CA THR A 22 0.34 -5.94 7.68
C THR A 22 -0.32 -4.97 8.66
N PRO A 23 0.42 -4.31 9.56
CA PRO A 23 -0.13 -3.39 10.56
C PRO A 23 -0.55 -2.06 9.90
N PHE A 24 -1.22 -2.14 8.75
CA PHE A 24 -1.48 -1.02 7.89
C PHE A 24 -2.33 0.05 8.58
N THR A 25 -3.30 -0.34 9.42
CA THR A 25 -4.05 0.61 10.25
C THR A 25 -3.14 1.43 11.17
N GLN A 26 -2.13 0.80 11.79
CA GLN A 26 -1.17 1.49 12.66
C GLN A 26 -0.29 2.45 11.84
N TRP A 27 0.13 2.05 10.64
CA TRP A 27 0.92 2.89 9.74
C TRP A 27 0.16 4.11 9.25
N ILE A 28 -1.11 3.96 8.87
CA ILE A 28 -1.96 5.09 8.45
C ILE A 28 -2.15 6.11 9.58
N GLN A 29 -2.23 5.62 10.82
CA GLN A 29 -2.41 6.47 12.00
C GLN A 29 -1.10 7.09 12.51
N GLY A 30 0.04 6.55 12.09
CA GLY A 30 1.36 6.94 12.58
C GLY A 30 2.31 7.30 11.44
N GLU A 31 3.41 6.56 11.36
CA GLU A 31 4.60 6.92 10.56
C GLU A 31 4.33 7.10 9.05
N ALA A 32 3.44 6.30 8.47
CA ALA A 32 3.15 6.36 7.05
C ALA A 32 2.04 7.38 6.71
N ARG A 33 1.43 8.02 7.72
CA ARG A 33 0.29 8.92 7.53
C ARG A 33 0.58 10.01 6.50
N LYS A 34 1.72 10.69 6.66
CA LYS A 34 2.15 11.79 5.78
C LYS A 34 2.38 11.28 4.35
N PHE A 35 3.09 10.16 4.21
CA PHE A 35 3.32 9.55 2.90
C PHE A 35 2.00 9.24 2.17
N ILE A 36 1.03 8.63 2.86
CA ILE A 36 -0.27 8.29 2.28
C ILE A 36 -1.05 9.56 1.89
N LEU A 37 -1.00 10.61 2.72
CA LEU A 37 -1.58 11.90 2.37
C LEU A 37 -0.97 12.46 1.09
N ASP A 38 0.35 12.46 0.98
CA ASP A 38 1.07 13.02 -0.17
C ASP A 38 0.71 12.28 -1.46
N VAL A 39 0.64 10.94 -1.41
CA VAL A 39 0.25 10.08 -2.54
C VAL A 39 -1.12 10.48 -3.10
N PHE A 40 -2.14 10.67 -2.24
CA PHE A 40 -3.49 11.02 -2.68
C PHE A 40 -3.71 12.52 -2.90
N SER A 41 -2.77 13.38 -2.48
CA SER A 41 -2.93 14.84 -2.50
C SER A 41 -2.39 15.52 -3.75
N SER A 42 -1.60 14.82 -4.58
CA SER A 42 -1.05 15.37 -5.81
C SER A 42 -2.13 15.78 -6.81
N THR A 43 -1.83 16.73 -7.70
CA THR A 43 -2.76 17.18 -8.74
C THR A 43 -3.19 16.01 -9.65
N GLN A 44 -2.24 15.16 -10.04
CA GLN A 44 -2.53 13.97 -10.86
C GLN A 44 -3.41 12.95 -10.13
N ALA A 45 -3.14 12.70 -8.84
CA ALA A 45 -3.98 11.83 -8.02
C ALA A 45 -5.41 12.40 -7.90
N LYS A 46 -5.58 13.71 -7.77
CA LYS A 46 -6.92 14.33 -7.69
C LYS A 46 -7.66 14.37 -9.01
N SER A 47 -6.99 14.15 -10.14
CA SER A 47 -7.58 14.16 -11.48
C SER A 47 -7.86 12.76 -12.05
N ARG A 48 -7.76 11.68 -11.25
CA ARG A 48 -8.08 10.33 -11.72
C ARG A 48 -9.54 10.25 -12.16
N ARG A 49 -9.78 9.59 -13.30
CA ARG A 49 -11.12 9.48 -13.91
C ARG A 49 -12.09 8.61 -13.10
N PHE A 50 -11.60 7.51 -12.53
CA PHE A 50 -12.45 6.48 -11.93
C PHE A 50 -12.48 6.51 -10.40
N ILE A 51 -11.49 7.14 -9.78
CA ILE A 51 -11.34 7.19 -8.31
C ILE A 51 -11.32 8.64 -7.85
N ASP A 52 -12.25 9.01 -6.98
CA ASP A 52 -12.25 10.32 -6.33
C ASP A 52 -11.31 10.29 -5.12
N ASN A 53 -10.04 10.60 -5.34
CA ASN A 53 -9.03 10.61 -4.28
C ASN A 53 -9.29 11.68 -3.20
N LYS A 54 -10.16 12.68 -3.45
CA LYS A 54 -10.61 13.59 -2.39
C LYS A 54 -11.53 12.87 -1.39
N LYS A 55 -12.36 11.92 -1.85
CA LYS A 55 -13.14 11.03 -0.96
C LYS A 55 -12.21 10.11 -0.16
N VAL A 56 -11.18 9.56 -0.80
CA VAL A 56 -10.20 8.69 -0.13
C VAL A 56 -9.50 9.44 1.02
N LEU A 57 -9.06 10.68 0.78
CA LEU A 57 -8.47 11.53 1.82
C LEU A 57 -9.41 11.75 3.01
N ARG A 58 -10.71 11.94 2.78
CA ARG A 58 -11.71 12.10 3.86
C ARG A 58 -11.95 10.83 4.67
N LEU A 59 -11.66 9.66 4.10
CA LEU A 59 -11.78 8.37 4.80
C LEU A 59 -10.62 8.13 5.77
N LEU A 60 -9.45 8.71 5.51
CA LEU A 60 -8.26 8.59 6.38
C LEU A 60 -8.54 9.04 7.83
N ASP A 61 -9.36 10.07 7.99
CA ASP A 61 -9.68 10.65 9.31
C ASP A 61 -10.88 9.98 9.99
N LYS A 62 -11.71 9.24 9.25
CA LYS A 62 -13.02 8.74 9.74
C LYS A 62 -13.05 7.23 10.01
N GLU A 63 -12.24 6.43 9.30
CA GLU A 63 -12.45 4.97 9.21
C GLU A 63 -11.14 4.17 9.29
N PRO A 64 -10.47 4.08 10.46
CA PRO A 64 -9.31 3.20 10.62
C PRO A 64 -9.67 1.70 10.63
N LYS A 65 -10.97 1.34 10.75
CA LYS A 65 -11.45 -0.05 10.84
C LYS A 65 -11.41 -0.80 9.50
N TYR A 66 -11.33 -0.12 8.36
CA TYR A 66 -11.35 -0.75 7.02
C TYR A 66 -10.03 -0.57 6.26
N GLY A 67 -8.89 -0.82 6.92
CA GLY A 67 -7.55 -0.70 6.33
C GLY A 67 -7.36 -1.44 4.99
N ARG A 68 -8.10 -2.53 4.74
CA ARG A 68 -7.98 -3.28 3.48
C ARG A 68 -8.37 -2.48 2.24
N ASN A 69 -9.46 -1.70 2.30
CA ASN A 69 -9.91 -0.92 1.14
C ASN A 69 -8.92 0.21 0.84
N LEU A 70 -8.48 0.90 1.89
CA LEU A 70 -7.49 1.96 1.76
C LEU A 70 -6.13 1.42 1.29
N TRP A 71 -5.75 0.20 1.69
CA TRP A 71 -4.55 -0.47 1.20
C TRP A 71 -4.66 -0.74 -0.31
N GLY A 72 -5.79 -1.28 -0.75
CA GLY A 72 -6.03 -1.50 -2.18
C GLY A 72 -5.98 -0.21 -3.00
N LEU A 73 -6.57 0.87 -2.47
CA LEU A 73 -6.54 2.19 -3.11
C LEU A 73 -5.12 2.79 -3.13
N LEU A 74 -4.34 2.60 -2.07
CA LEU A 74 -2.95 3.04 -2.00
C LEU A 74 -2.11 2.32 -3.06
N CYS A 75 -2.22 0.99 -3.12
CA CYS A 75 -1.54 0.18 -4.13
C CYS A 75 -1.94 0.61 -5.56
N LEU A 76 -3.23 0.86 -5.78
CA LEU A 76 -3.72 1.32 -7.08
C LEU A 76 -3.14 2.69 -7.47
N GLU A 77 -3.16 3.66 -6.57
CA GLU A 77 -2.61 4.99 -6.87
C GLU A 77 -1.09 4.94 -7.11
N LEU A 78 -0.34 4.17 -6.32
CA LEU A 78 1.10 3.97 -6.56
C LEU A 78 1.37 3.31 -7.92
N TRP A 79 0.57 2.30 -8.30
CA TRP A 79 0.68 1.70 -9.63
C TRP A 79 0.37 2.71 -10.74
N GLN A 80 -0.62 3.58 -10.56
CA GLN A 80 -0.93 4.61 -11.55
C GLN A 80 0.21 5.63 -11.66
N GLN A 81 0.81 6.06 -10.55
CA GLN A 81 1.98 6.96 -10.55
C GLN A 81 3.18 6.34 -11.25
N GLU A 82 3.45 5.06 -11.00
CA GLU A 82 4.60 4.40 -11.61
C GLU A 82 4.34 4.11 -13.08
N TYR A 83 3.24 3.43 -13.44
CA TYR A 83 3.08 2.85 -14.77
C TYR A 83 2.16 3.64 -15.69
N HIS A 84 1.04 4.15 -15.17
CA HIS A 84 0.10 4.89 -16.01
C HIS A 84 0.68 6.26 -16.39
N ASP A 85 1.25 6.98 -15.42
CA ASP A 85 1.76 8.33 -15.63
C ASP A 85 3.08 8.31 -16.42
N LYS A 86 3.92 7.29 -16.22
CA LYS A 86 5.17 7.09 -16.97
C LYS A 86 5.00 6.23 -18.23
N ARG A 87 3.77 6.02 -18.72
CA ARG A 87 3.50 5.18 -19.92
C ARG A 87 4.32 5.54 -21.15
N ILE A 88 4.60 6.83 -21.36
CA ILE A 88 5.40 7.29 -22.52
C ILE A 88 6.87 6.88 -22.35
N PHE A 89 7.42 7.05 -21.14
CA PHE A 89 8.77 6.62 -20.81
C PHE A 89 8.94 5.10 -21.00
N TYR A 90 8.01 4.28 -20.53
CA TYR A 90 8.13 2.83 -20.74
C TYR A 90 7.97 2.43 -22.20
N LYS A 91 7.13 3.13 -22.98
CA LYS A 91 7.03 2.89 -24.43
C LYS A 91 8.34 3.21 -25.16
N SER A 92 9.07 4.26 -24.76
CA SER A 92 10.34 4.59 -25.42
C SER A 92 11.44 3.55 -25.19
N LEU A 93 11.38 2.77 -24.12
CA LEU A 93 12.36 1.72 -23.84
C LEU A 93 12.23 0.49 -24.75
N VAL A 94 11.06 0.28 -25.36
CA VAL A 94 10.79 -0.87 -26.25
C VAL A 94 11.04 -0.54 -27.72
N ILE A 95 11.15 0.75 -28.06
CA ILE A 95 11.33 1.24 -29.43
C ILE A 95 12.82 1.59 -29.69
N GLY A 96 13.72 1.24 -28.76
CA GLY A 96 15.18 1.39 -28.90
C GLY A 96 15.86 0.12 -29.40
#